data_AF-A0A0R1WQQ8-F1
#
_entry.id   AF-A0A0R1WQQ8-F1
#
_cell.length_a   1.000
_cell.length_b   1.000
_cell.length_c   1.000
_cell.angle_alpha   90.00
_cell.angle_beta   90.00
_cell.angle_gamma   90.00
#
_symmetry.space_group_name_H-M   'P 1'
#
loop_
_entity.id
_entity.type
_entity.pdbx_description
1 polymer ?
#
loop_
_entity_poly.entity_id
_entity_poly.type
_entity_poly.pdbx_seq_one_letter_code
_entity_poly.pdbx_strand_id
1 'polypeptide(L)'
;MHTADLYFQATQDAILAMQNMINAAESMGLGVVILGSLNDDPKRYLEILDLPEMTYPVLALQVGVPDQEPQLKPRLPLEFTTFENEYPRNFKVEALKDYDAKVETYYDLRDTNRRIDSFTKQISGPKLETKHLKRDDIIEALHQQGLALDLN
;
A
#
# COMPACT_ATOMS: atom_id res chain seq x y z
N MET A 1 -1.02 18.45 14.58
CA MET A 1 -1.61 17.24 13.96
C MET A 1 -2.61 16.51 14.86
N HIS A 2 -3.24 17.20 15.81
CA HIS A 2 -4.29 16.59 16.64
C HIS A 2 -5.59 16.34 15.86
N THR A 3 -5.78 16.94 14.69
CA THR A 3 -6.95 16.72 13.84
C THR A 3 -6.61 15.82 12.66
N ALA A 4 -7.61 15.11 12.15
CA ALA A 4 -7.52 14.24 10.99
C ALA A 4 -6.99 14.99 9.76
N ASP A 5 -7.46 16.22 9.53
CA ASP A 5 -7.02 17.07 8.42
C ASP A 5 -5.50 17.30 8.45
N LEU A 6 -4.96 17.75 9.58
CA LEU A 6 -3.53 18.00 9.73
C LEU A 6 -2.70 16.70 9.67
N TYR A 7 -3.23 15.60 10.21
CA TYR A 7 -2.59 14.30 10.12
C TYR A 7 -2.51 13.79 8.66
N PHE A 8 -3.59 13.96 7.88
CA PHE A 8 -3.59 13.59 6.47
C PHE A 8 -2.64 14.45 5.65
N GLN A 9 -2.54 15.76 5.91
CA GLN A 9 -1.55 16.62 5.24
C GLN A 9 -0.13 16.12 5.46
N ALA A 10 0.25 15.81 6.71
CA ALA A 10 1.58 15.28 6.98
C ALA A 10 1.81 13.87 6.41
N THR A 11 0.78 13.03 6.40
CA THR A 11 0.83 11.71 5.76
C THR A 11 1.09 11.86 4.26
N GLN A 12 0.44 12.82 3.60
CA GLN A 12 0.65 13.13 2.18
C GLN A 12 2.09 13.60 1.93
N ASP A 13 2.63 14.48 2.76
CA ASP A 13 4.03 14.91 2.68
C ASP A 13 5.00 13.72 2.74
N ALA A 14 4.77 12.80 3.68
CA ALA A 14 5.58 11.59 3.82
C ALA A 14 5.51 10.68 2.58
N ILE A 15 4.31 10.49 2.01
CA ILE A 15 4.10 9.67 0.81
C ILE A 15 4.78 10.30 -0.42
N LEU A 16 4.65 11.62 -0.59
CA LEU A 16 5.29 12.34 -1.70
C LEU A 16 6.82 12.28 -1.58
N ALA A 17 7.36 12.47 -0.38
CA ALA A 17 8.79 12.32 -0.11
C ALA A 17 9.28 10.90 -0.41
N MET A 18 8.52 9.88 0.01
CA MET A 18 8.83 8.48 -0.30
C MET A 18 8.85 8.21 -1.81
N GLN A 19 7.85 8.68 -2.56
CA GLN A 19 7.83 8.49 -4.01
C GLN A 19 9.01 9.15 -4.71
N ASN A 20 9.41 10.35 -4.27
CA ASN A 20 10.61 11.01 -4.79
C ASN A 20 11.88 10.20 -4.47
N MET A 21 11.98 9.60 -3.28
CA MET A 21 13.08 8.73 -2.91
C MET A 21 13.13 7.47 -3.78
N ILE A 22 11.98 6.85 -4.06
CA ILE A 22 11.85 5.70 -4.96
C ILE A 22 12.38 6.07 -6.34
N ASN A 23 11.88 7.16 -6.93
CA ASN A 23 12.32 7.62 -8.24
C ASN A 23 13.84 7.86 -8.28
N ALA A 24 14.39 8.50 -7.24
CA ALA A 24 15.82 8.77 -7.15
C ALA A 24 16.63 7.47 -7.07
N ALA A 25 16.26 6.55 -6.19
CA ALA A 25 16.95 5.27 -6.01
C ALA A 25 16.91 4.42 -7.29
N GLU A 26 15.75 4.27 -7.92
CA GLU A 26 15.61 3.53 -9.18
C GLU A 26 16.41 4.18 -10.31
N SER A 27 16.49 5.52 -10.37
CA SER A 27 17.32 6.22 -11.36
C SER A 27 18.83 5.97 -11.18
N MET A 28 19.26 5.57 -9.98
CA MET A 28 20.63 5.18 -9.66
C MET A 28 20.89 3.68 -9.88
N GLY A 29 19.91 2.94 -10.42
CA GLY A 29 20.01 1.49 -10.63
C GLY A 29 19.78 0.64 -9.38
N LEU A 30 19.24 1.23 -8.30
CA LEU A 30 18.87 0.50 -7.09
C LEU A 30 17.46 -0.08 -7.21
N GLY A 31 17.23 -1.22 -6.57
CA GLY A 31 15.91 -1.80 -6.37
C GLY A 31 15.25 -1.23 -5.12
N VAL A 32 13.93 -1.07 -5.16
CA VAL A 32 13.15 -0.52 -4.05
C VAL A 32 11.87 -1.32 -3.80
N VAL A 33 11.48 -1.46 -2.53
CA VAL A 33 10.17 -1.98 -2.13
C VAL A 33 9.59 -1.20 -0.96
N ILE A 34 8.32 -0.79 -1.10
CA ILE A 34 7.54 -0.20 -0.02
C ILE A 34 7.04 -1.32 0.90
N LEU A 35 7.22 -1.14 2.20
CA LEU A 35 6.81 -2.08 3.24
C LEU A 35 5.63 -1.51 4.03
N GLY A 36 4.42 -1.86 3.59
CA GLY A 36 3.18 -1.55 4.32
C GLY A 36 2.93 -2.43 5.55
N SER A 37 3.76 -3.46 5.75
CA SER A 37 3.75 -4.37 6.90
C SER A 37 4.13 -3.68 8.21
N LEU A 38 4.65 -2.46 8.14
CA LEU A 38 4.89 -1.65 9.33
C LEU A 38 3.60 -1.42 10.15
N ASN A 39 2.45 -1.38 9.46
CA ASN A 39 1.17 -1.26 10.13
C ASN A 39 0.64 -2.59 10.70
N ASP A 40 1.33 -3.72 10.52
CA ASP A 40 0.91 -5.01 11.08
C ASP A 40 0.97 -5.04 12.61
N ASP A 41 1.79 -4.19 13.24
CA ASP A 41 1.83 -4.00 14.69
C ASP A 41 2.26 -2.56 15.03
N PRO A 42 1.36 -1.57 14.86
CA PRO A 42 1.73 -0.16 14.87
C PRO A 42 2.31 0.27 16.22
N LYS A 43 1.71 -0.18 17.34
CA LYS A 43 2.19 0.12 18.70
C LYS A 43 3.59 -0.43 18.94
N ARG A 44 3.87 -1.65 18.48
CA ARG A 44 5.21 -2.25 18.64
C ARG A 44 6.29 -1.49 17.88
N TYR A 45 5.99 -0.95 16.69
CA TYR A 45 6.96 -0.14 15.95
C TYR A 45 7.23 1.20 16.62
N LEU A 46 6.24 1.83 17.26
CA LEU A 46 6.47 3.03 18.08
C LEU A 46 7.49 2.75 19.20
N GLU A 47 7.37 1.61 19.88
CA GLU A 47 8.30 1.19 20.94
C GLU A 47 9.70 0.87 20.40
N ILE A 48 9.80 0.03 19.35
CA ILE A 48 11.10 -0.43 18.83
C ILE A 48 11.91 0.72 18.26
N LEU A 49 11.25 1.68 17.59
CA LEU A 49 11.90 2.83 16.98
C LEU A 49 12.08 3.99 17.98
N ASP A 50 11.62 3.85 19.23
CA ASP A 50 11.65 4.88 20.27
C ASP A 50 11.13 6.23 19.77
N LEU A 51 9.96 6.18 19.12
CA LEU A 51 9.40 7.34 18.42
C LEU A 51 8.78 8.32 19.43
N PRO A 52 9.22 9.60 19.43
CA PRO A 52 8.70 10.59 20.37
C PRO A 52 7.25 10.95 20.05
N GLU A 53 6.58 11.59 21.01
CA GLU A 53 5.24 12.15 20.83
C GLU A 53 5.13 12.95 19.52
N MET A 54 3.94 12.94 18.92
CA MET A 54 3.63 13.61 17.65
C MET A 54 4.34 13.00 16.43
N THR A 55 4.78 11.74 16.50
CA THR A 55 5.34 11.02 15.36
C THR A 55 4.62 9.70 15.10
N TYR A 56 4.55 9.30 13.83
CA TYR A 56 4.00 8.02 13.43
C TYR A 56 4.72 7.50 12.18
N PRO A 57 5.14 6.23 12.15
CA PRO A 57 5.76 5.65 10.98
C PRO A 57 4.68 5.29 9.95
N VAL A 58 4.62 6.04 8.84
CA VAL A 58 3.55 5.90 7.82
C VAL A 58 3.76 4.68 6.92
N LEU A 59 4.97 4.54 6.36
CA LEU A 59 5.42 3.46 5.48
C LEU A 59 6.93 3.27 5.67
N ALA A 60 7.42 2.06 5.42
CA ALA A 60 8.86 1.80 5.36
C ALA A 60 9.33 1.55 3.92
N LEU A 61 10.63 1.77 3.69
CA LEU A 61 11.27 1.59 2.40
C LEU A 61 12.51 0.71 2.55
N GLN A 62 12.62 -0.33 1.73
CA GLN A 62 13.86 -1.08 1.57
C GLN A 62 14.49 -0.71 0.22
N VAL A 63 15.77 -0.38 0.25
CA VAL A 63 16.57 0.03 -0.92
C VAL A 63 17.84 -0.82 -0.96
N GLY A 64 18.23 -1.29 -2.14
CA GLY A 64 19.46 -2.09 -2.28
C GLY A 64 19.86 -2.34 -3.72
N VAL A 65 20.98 -3.04 -3.90
CA VAL A 65 21.42 -3.50 -5.22
C VAL A 65 20.57 -4.71 -5.61
N PRO A 66 19.86 -4.67 -6.75
CA PRO A 66 19.01 -5.79 -7.16
C PRO A 66 19.87 -6.98 -7.58
N ASP A 67 19.49 -8.18 -7.16
CA ASP A 67 20.06 -9.47 -7.61
C ASP A 67 19.16 -10.17 -8.64
N GLN A 68 18.03 -9.54 -8.99
CA GLN A 68 17.04 -10.04 -9.93
C GLN A 68 16.35 -8.88 -10.67
N GLU A 69 15.86 -9.16 -11.87
CA GLU A 69 15.06 -8.23 -12.69
C GLU A 69 13.64 -8.79 -12.87
N PRO A 70 12.72 -8.58 -11.91
CA PRO A 70 11.38 -9.11 -11.98
C PRO A 70 10.54 -8.44 -13.08
N GLN A 71 9.63 -9.22 -13.68
CA GLN A 71 8.67 -8.68 -14.63
C GLN A 71 7.74 -7.67 -13.96
N LEU A 72 7.39 -6.60 -14.70
CA LEU A 72 6.45 -5.60 -14.24
C LEU A 72 5.04 -6.19 -14.12
N LYS A 73 4.44 -6.09 -12.94
CA LYS A 73 3.07 -6.53 -12.69
C LYS A 73 2.08 -5.69 -13.52
N PRO A 74 1.18 -6.30 -14.32
CA PRO A 74 0.15 -5.58 -15.08
C PRO A 74 -0.69 -4.66 -14.19
N ARG A 75 -0.87 -3.40 -14.60
CA ARG A 75 -1.75 -2.42 -13.94
C ARG A 75 -3.16 -2.48 -14.52
N LEU A 76 -4.15 -2.04 -13.74
CA LEU A 76 -5.52 -1.88 -14.22
C LEU A 76 -5.54 -0.98 -15.47
N PRO A 77 -6.35 -1.31 -16.50
CA PRO A 77 -6.53 -0.45 -17.65
C PRO A 77 -7.04 0.95 -17.27
N LEU A 78 -6.64 1.97 -18.04
CA LEU A 78 -6.90 3.38 -17.75
C LEU A 78 -8.40 3.68 -17.59
N GLU A 79 -9.25 3.04 -18.38
CA GLU A 79 -10.72 3.17 -18.32
C GLU A 79 -11.33 2.80 -16.95
N PHE A 80 -10.58 2.08 -16.09
CA PHE A 80 -10.99 1.73 -14.73
C PHE A 80 -10.34 2.60 -13.64
N THR A 81 -9.39 3.47 -13.98
CA THR A 81 -8.66 4.31 -13.01
C THR A 81 -8.75 5.81 -13.29
N THR A 82 -9.14 6.17 -14.51
CA THR A 82 -9.23 7.56 -14.97
C THR A 82 -10.59 7.79 -15.59
N PHE A 83 -11.26 8.83 -15.12
CA PHE A 83 -12.64 9.13 -15.50
C PHE A 83 -12.74 10.57 -15.96
N GLU A 84 -13.56 10.80 -16.97
CA GLU A 84 -13.86 12.14 -17.46
C GLU A 84 -15.13 12.66 -16.79
N ASN A 85 -15.03 13.81 -16.13
CA ASN A 85 -16.11 14.56 -15.46
C ASN A 85 -16.74 13.88 -14.24
N GLU A 86 -17.13 12.61 -14.34
CA GLU A 86 -17.91 11.91 -13.32
C GLU A 86 -17.37 10.51 -13.05
N TYR A 87 -17.53 10.05 -11.80
CA TYR A 87 -17.20 8.68 -11.43
C TYR A 87 -18.27 7.70 -11.93
N PRO A 88 -17.92 6.64 -12.69
CA PRO A 88 -18.88 5.66 -13.18
C PRO A 88 -19.58 4.89 -12.05
N ARG A 89 -20.91 4.87 -12.07
CA ARG A 89 -21.72 4.19 -11.03
C ARG A 89 -22.24 2.81 -11.44
N ASN A 90 -22.11 2.46 -12.72
CA ASN A 90 -22.63 1.24 -13.32
C ASN A 90 -21.52 0.21 -13.62
N PHE A 91 -20.46 0.20 -12.83
CA PHE A 91 -19.37 -0.74 -12.98
C PHE A 91 -19.85 -2.18 -12.78
N LYS A 92 -19.38 -3.06 -13.67
CA LYS A 92 -19.66 -4.49 -13.66
C LYS A 92 -18.34 -5.23 -13.58
N VAL A 93 -18.20 -6.14 -12.61
CA VAL A 93 -16.94 -6.88 -12.38
C VAL A 93 -16.52 -7.67 -13.63
N GLU A 94 -17.48 -8.11 -14.44
CA GLU A 94 -17.25 -8.82 -15.70
C GLU A 94 -16.44 -8.00 -16.72
N ALA A 95 -16.43 -6.66 -16.59
CA ALA A 95 -15.59 -5.79 -17.42
C ALA A 95 -14.08 -6.02 -17.17
N LEU A 96 -13.70 -6.59 -16.03
CA LEU A 96 -12.31 -6.91 -15.70
C LEU A 96 -11.82 -8.26 -16.29
N LYS A 97 -12.66 -9.01 -17.02
CA LYS A 97 -12.30 -10.35 -17.52
C LYS A 97 -10.98 -10.39 -18.31
N ASP A 98 -10.72 -9.36 -19.11
CA ASP A 98 -9.52 -9.29 -19.95
C ASP A 98 -8.29 -8.90 -19.12
N TYR A 99 -8.49 -8.10 -18.06
CA TYR A 99 -7.43 -7.79 -17.09
C TYR A 99 -7.11 -9.01 -16.23
N ASP A 100 -8.12 -9.75 -15.78
CA ASP A 100 -7.96 -11.00 -15.04
C ASP A 100 -7.15 -12.03 -15.84
N ALA A 101 -7.47 -12.21 -17.13
CA ALA A 101 -6.70 -13.09 -18.01
C ALA A 101 -5.23 -12.67 -18.11
N LYS A 102 -4.92 -11.36 -18.18
CA LYS A 102 -3.55 -10.86 -18.18
C LYS A 102 -2.82 -11.16 -16.87
N VAL A 103 -3.48 -10.95 -15.73
CA VAL A 103 -2.91 -11.20 -14.40
C VAL A 103 -2.63 -12.68 -14.18
N GLU A 104 -3.49 -13.58 -14.66
CA GLU A 104 -3.24 -15.03 -14.53
C GLU A 104 -2.04 -15.51 -15.37
N THR A 105 -1.67 -14.78 -16.43
CA THR A 105 -0.48 -15.07 -17.24
C THR A 105 0.80 -14.40 -16.73
N TYR A 106 0.70 -13.54 -15.71
CA TYR A 106 1.85 -12.89 -15.10
C TYR A 106 2.62 -13.88 -14.24
N TYR A 107 3.94 -13.94 -14.43
CA TYR A 107 4.84 -14.78 -13.65
C TYR A 107 5.47 -13.97 -12.52
N ASP A 108 5.12 -14.31 -11.28
CA ASP A 108 5.80 -13.76 -10.11
C ASP A 108 7.05 -14.59 -9.82
N LEU A 109 8.23 -13.98 -10.02
CA LEU A 109 9.52 -14.63 -9.73
C LEU A 109 9.68 -15.00 -8.25
N ARG A 110 8.84 -14.47 -7.35
CA ARG A 110 8.86 -14.78 -5.91
C ARG A 110 8.34 -16.19 -5.59
N ASP A 111 7.50 -16.76 -6.46
CA ASP A 111 6.92 -18.10 -6.27
C ASP A 111 6.61 -18.77 -7.62
N THR A 112 7.67 -19.20 -8.32
CA THR A 112 7.61 -19.77 -9.68
C THR A 112 6.73 -21.00 -9.81
N ASN A 113 6.40 -21.67 -8.70
CA ASN A 113 5.55 -22.86 -8.67
C ASN A 113 4.08 -22.57 -8.34
N ARG A 114 3.71 -21.31 -8.08
CA ARG A 114 2.35 -20.93 -7.68
C ARG A 114 1.67 -20.09 -8.73
N ARG A 115 0.58 -20.61 -9.28
CA ARG A 115 -0.32 -19.83 -10.14
C ARG A 115 -0.91 -18.67 -9.34
N ILE A 116 -0.81 -17.47 -9.89
CA ILE A 116 -1.42 -16.27 -9.32
C ILE A 116 -2.91 -16.29 -9.68
N ASP A 117 -3.77 -16.10 -8.68
CA ASP A 117 -5.22 -15.95 -8.90
C ASP A 117 -5.51 -14.71 -9.76
N SER A 118 -6.67 -14.68 -10.42
CA SER A 118 -7.13 -13.46 -11.09
C SER A 118 -7.20 -12.26 -10.12
N PHE A 119 -7.12 -11.03 -10.63
CA PHE A 119 -7.18 -9.84 -9.79
C PHE A 119 -8.48 -9.80 -8.99
N THR A 120 -9.62 -10.08 -9.64
CA THR A 120 -10.94 -10.10 -8.99
C THR A 120 -11.00 -11.09 -7.82
N LYS A 121 -10.42 -12.29 -7.95
CA LYS A 121 -10.33 -13.28 -6.87
C LYS A 121 -9.40 -12.82 -5.74
N GLN A 122 -8.31 -12.14 -6.06
CA GLN A 122 -7.41 -11.59 -5.04
C GLN A 122 -8.11 -10.53 -4.18
N ILE A 123 -8.89 -9.64 -4.81
CA ILE A 123 -9.56 -8.53 -4.09
C ILE A 123 -10.89 -8.90 -3.44
N SER A 124 -11.46 -10.07 -3.76
CA SER A 124 -12.64 -10.64 -3.11
C SER A 124 -12.33 -11.86 -2.24
N GLY A 125 -11.04 -12.18 -2.10
CA GLY A 125 -10.59 -13.39 -1.44
C GLY A 125 -10.67 -13.29 0.09
N PRO A 126 -10.67 -14.44 0.79
CA PRO A 126 -10.84 -14.52 2.24
C PRO A 126 -9.75 -13.78 3.03
N LYS A 127 -8.59 -13.51 2.42
CA LYS A 127 -7.54 -12.68 3.03
C LYS A 127 -8.04 -11.29 3.40
N LEU A 128 -8.94 -10.72 2.61
CA LEU A 128 -9.54 -9.40 2.85
C LEU A 128 -10.80 -9.46 3.72
N GLU A 129 -11.33 -10.67 3.97
CA GLU A 129 -12.48 -10.91 4.86
C GLU A 129 -12.06 -11.17 6.31
N THR A 130 -10.76 -11.15 6.61
CA THR A 130 -10.24 -11.47 7.95
C THR A 130 -10.75 -10.45 8.95
N LYS A 131 -11.47 -10.92 9.98
CA LYS A 131 -11.98 -10.10 11.07
C LYS A 131 -10.94 -10.01 12.18
N HIS A 132 -10.53 -8.78 12.50
CA HIS A 132 -9.62 -8.39 13.56
C HIS A 132 -8.14 -8.68 13.29
N LEU A 133 -7.44 -7.65 12.82
CA LEU A 133 -6.00 -7.60 12.72
C LEU A 133 -5.45 -6.60 13.74
N LYS A 134 -4.20 -6.76 14.18
CA LYS A 134 -3.49 -5.69 14.91
C LYS A 134 -3.41 -4.38 14.12
N ARG A 135 -3.61 -4.44 12.79
CA ARG A 135 -3.78 -3.28 11.92
C ARG A 135 -5.01 -2.42 12.29
N ASP A 136 -5.97 -2.97 13.02
CA ASP A 136 -7.15 -2.23 13.48
C ASP A 136 -6.80 -1.28 14.64
N ASP A 137 -5.66 -1.48 15.31
CA ASP A 137 -5.16 -0.64 16.41
C ASP A 137 -4.51 0.68 15.92
N ILE A 138 -4.51 0.96 14.61
CA ILE A 138 -3.86 2.16 14.05
C ILE A 138 -4.42 3.43 14.70
N ILE A 139 -5.75 3.53 14.86
CA ILE A 139 -6.37 4.71 15.46
C ILE A 139 -5.91 4.89 16.92
N GLU A 140 -5.87 3.80 17.70
CA GLU A 140 -5.37 3.85 19.06
C GLU A 140 -3.88 4.26 19.11
N ALA A 141 -3.05 3.74 18.20
CA ALA A 141 -1.63 4.08 18.12
C ALA A 141 -1.42 5.57 17.75
N LEU A 142 -2.25 6.11 16.84
CA LEU A 142 -2.25 7.53 16.51
C LEU A 142 -2.64 8.37 17.72
N HIS A 143 -3.71 8.00 18.43
CA HIS A 143 -4.14 8.72 19.62
C HIS A 143 -3.10 8.71 20.74
N GLN A 144 -2.41 7.57 20.95
CA GLN A 144 -1.29 7.46 21.90
C GLN A 144 -0.15 8.43 21.57
N GLN A 145 0.06 8.72 20.29
CA GLN A 145 1.05 9.69 19.81
C GLN A 145 0.52 11.13 19.72
N GLY A 146 -0.70 11.39 20.19
CA GLY A 146 -1.33 12.70 20.12
C GLY A 146 -1.79 13.10 18.71
N LEU A 147 -1.95 12.15 17.79
CA LEU A 147 -2.29 12.40 16.39
C LEU A 147 -3.77 12.09 16.12
N ALA A 148 -4.42 12.90 15.27
CA ALA A 148 -5.77 12.66 14.76
C ALA A 148 -6.84 12.28 15.81
N LEU A 149 -6.82 12.96 16.96
CA LEU A 149 -7.67 12.72 18.14
C LEU A 149 -9.18 12.90 17.91
N ASP A 150 -9.56 13.44 16.75
CA ASP A 150 -10.94 13.61 16.31
C ASP A 150 -11.43 12.47 15.37
N LEU A 151 -10.59 11.47 15.07
CA LEU A 151 -11.01 10.23 14.41
C LEU A 151 -11.65 9.28 15.43
N ASN A 152 -12.83 8.77 15.10
CA ASN A 152 -13.56 7.78 15.91
C ASN A 152 -13.33 6.35 15.39
#